data_AF-A0A235C978-F1
#
_entry.id   AF-A0A235C978-F1
#
_cell.length_a   1.000
_cell.length_b   1.000
_cell.length_c   1.000
_cell.angle_alpha   90.00
_cell.angle_beta   90.00
_cell.angle_gamma   90.00
#
_symmetry.space_group_name_H-M   'P 1'
#
loop_
_entity.id
_entity.type
_entity.pdbx_description
1 polymer ?
#
loop_
_entity_poly.entity_id
_entity_poly.type
_entity_poly.pdbx_seq_one_letter_code
_entity_poly.pdbx_strand_id
1 'polypeptide(L)'
;MSVPLIAVDVNDEYSLAAALSAFSAQLEQACQKGCLQEGVAGFVSTRGQLFQHADLLAVEPIKSMLYSFDLMHYEFNELADLREQTIDGLDDPSSYVRYSQLLVFQHGLTSPSVKSTIIDICQRLVAFSQQQDDSQVLYLSEDKLFGIYLLVLLAESEPDYAYLIGAYFPEGSDDDDITLYGSGFIAYLFERYGYHNLVLDVLAACRFNGLIDAVRYNYWADKEQYAPNLLQCFLTQPERYRYYKDALYLAFERYPVNSDTFDPFAGLVSDFEELAEQYASQATYSHPLISRQQAEAGLDALTLDGMRLGDERKTLLQQLQALSEKA
;
A
#
# COMPACT_ATOMS: atom_id res chain seq x y z
N MET A 1 26.13 -6.54 -11.09
CA MET A 1 26.74 -6.42 -9.75
C MET A 1 26.21 -7.56 -8.92
N SER A 2 26.97 -8.14 -7.99
CA SER A 2 26.46 -9.23 -7.13
C SER A 2 25.45 -8.66 -6.13
N VAL A 3 24.23 -9.18 -6.12
CA VAL A 3 23.21 -8.84 -5.13
C VAL A 3 23.71 -9.24 -3.74
N PRO A 4 23.68 -8.35 -2.72
CA PRO A 4 24.08 -8.74 -1.37
C PRO A 4 23.06 -9.73 -0.80
N LEU A 5 23.55 -10.75 -0.09
CA LEU A 5 22.72 -11.82 0.48
C LEU A 5 23.00 -12.00 1.96
N ILE A 6 21.92 -12.18 2.73
CA ILE A 6 21.96 -12.47 4.17
C ILE A 6 21.57 -13.93 4.39
N ALA A 7 22.47 -14.71 5.01
CA ALA A 7 22.19 -16.09 5.37
C ALA A 7 21.24 -16.17 6.56
N VAL A 8 20.21 -17.01 6.46
CA VAL A 8 19.22 -17.20 7.53
C VAL A 8 18.68 -18.63 7.55
N ASP A 9 18.48 -19.17 8.75
CA ASP A 9 17.64 -20.34 8.99
C ASP A 9 16.31 -19.85 9.55
N VAL A 10 15.26 -19.95 8.74
CA VAL A 10 13.94 -19.42 9.11
C VAL A 10 13.26 -20.21 10.22
N ASN A 11 13.78 -21.39 10.57
CA ASN A 11 13.31 -22.19 11.70
C ASN A 11 14.09 -21.93 13.00
N ASP A 12 15.16 -21.12 12.95
CA ASP A 12 15.92 -20.71 14.13
C ASP A 12 15.69 -19.22 14.43
N GLU A 13 15.03 -18.95 15.55
CA GLU A 13 14.66 -17.60 15.98
C GLU A 13 15.89 -16.69 16.14
N TYR A 14 17.04 -17.21 16.59
CA TYR A 14 18.26 -16.42 16.71
C TYR A 14 18.85 -16.09 15.34
N SER A 15 18.87 -17.04 14.41
CA SER A 15 19.28 -16.79 13.03
C SER A 15 18.38 -15.76 12.35
N LEU A 16 17.06 -15.85 12.56
CA LEU A 16 16.08 -14.92 12.01
C LEU A 16 16.26 -13.50 12.56
N ALA A 17 16.46 -13.37 13.87
CA ALA A 17 16.73 -12.09 14.53
C ALA A 17 18.02 -11.44 14.00
N ALA A 18 19.09 -12.22 13.86
CA ALA A 18 20.36 -11.73 13.33
C ALA A 18 20.23 -11.28 11.86
N ALA A 19 19.50 -12.04 11.05
CA ALA A 19 19.27 -11.72 9.65
C ALA A 19 18.45 -10.44 9.46
N LEU A 20 17.36 -10.28 10.21
CA LEU A 20 16.53 -9.07 10.18
C LEU A 20 17.29 -7.84 10.69
N SER A 21 18.13 -8.00 11.71
CA SER A 21 19.00 -6.91 12.19
C SER A 21 20.02 -6.48 11.12
N ALA A 22 20.63 -7.44 10.41
CA ALA A 22 21.54 -7.14 9.31
C ALA A 22 20.82 -6.44 8.15
N PHE A 23 19.61 -6.91 7.81
CA PHE A 23 18.76 -6.28 6.79
C PHE A 23 18.41 -4.85 7.17
N SER A 24 18.00 -4.61 8.42
CA SER A 24 17.68 -3.26 8.91
C SER A 24 18.87 -2.31 8.79
N ALA A 25 20.09 -2.77 9.07
CA ALA A 25 21.29 -1.94 8.95
C ALA A 25 21.60 -1.59 7.48
N GLN A 26 21.38 -2.53 6.55
CA GLN A 26 21.54 -2.28 5.13
C GLN A 26 20.47 -1.34 4.58
N LEU A 27 19.21 -1.52 4.98
CA LEU A 27 18.12 -0.60 4.64
C LEU A 27 18.45 0.81 5.12
N GLU A 28 18.92 0.97 6.36
CA GLU A 28 19.33 2.27 6.89
C GLU A 28 20.45 2.90 6.04
N GLN A 29 21.44 2.11 5.64
CA GLN A 29 22.51 2.58 4.76
C GLN A 29 21.98 2.97 3.36
N ALA A 30 21.03 2.21 2.81
CA ALA A 30 20.39 2.48 1.53
C ALA A 30 19.59 3.80 1.58
N CYS A 31 18.80 3.99 2.64
CA CYS A 31 18.06 5.22 2.88
C CYS A 31 19.01 6.43 3.01
N GLN A 32 20.13 6.29 3.71
CA GLN A 32 21.14 7.36 3.83
C GLN A 32 21.78 7.72 2.48
N LYS A 33 21.85 6.77 1.54
CA LYS A 33 22.35 7.01 0.17
C LYS A 33 21.28 7.56 -0.77
N GLY A 34 20.00 7.53 -0.38
CA GLY A 34 18.88 7.93 -1.22
C GLY A 34 18.55 6.94 -2.34
N CYS A 35 18.99 5.67 -2.24
CA CYS A 35 18.72 4.67 -3.27
C CYS A 35 18.57 3.27 -2.67
N LEU A 36 17.42 2.65 -2.92
CA LEU A 36 17.07 1.30 -2.45
C LEU A 36 17.53 0.20 -3.40
N GLN A 37 17.53 0.45 -4.72
CA GLN A 37 17.83 -0.51 -5.78
C GLN A 37 19.15 -1.28 -5.57
N GLU A 38 20.21 -0.60 -5.10
CA GLU A 38 21.53 -1.20 -4.89
C GLU A 38 21.85 -1.51 -3.42
N GLY A 39 20.95 -1.13 -2.50
CA GLY A 39 21.25 -1.03 -1.07
C GLY A 39 20.69 -2.15 -0.21
N VAL A 40 19.69 -2.90 -0.69
CA VAL A 40 18.94 -3.85 0.14
C VAL A 40 19.20 -5.29 -0.29
N ALA A 41 19.63 -6.14 0.65
CA ALA A 41 19.89 -7.55 0.40
C ALA A 41 18.64 -8.42 0.25
N GLY A 42 18.80 -9.49 -0.53
CA GLY A 42 17.97 -10.68 -0.41
C GLY A 42 18.44 -11.59 0.72
N PHE A 43 17.72 -12.69 0.91
CA PHE A 43 18.05 -13.72 1.88
C PHE A 43 18.32 -15.05 1.19
N VAL A 44 19.18 -15.87 1.80
CA VAL A 44 19.41 -17.27 1.40
C VAL A 44 19.44 -18.16 2.64
N SER A 45 19.21 -19.46 2.45
CA SER A 45 19.39 -20.42 3.53
C SER A 45 20.83 -20.38 4.07
N THR A 46 21.04 -20.67 5.36
CA THR A 46 22.38 -20.90 5.93
C THR A 46 23.20 -21.99 5.21
N ARG A 47 22.54 -22.84 4.42
CA ARG A 47 23.18 -23.83 3.54
C ARG A 47 23.63 -23.27 2.18
N GLY A 48 23.42 -21.98 1.93
CA GLY A 48 23.71 -21.32 0.65
C GLY A 48 22.74 -21.68 -0.48
N GLN A 49 21.59 -22.30 -0.15
CA GLN A 49 20.57 -22.69 -1.11
C GLN A 49 19.50 -21.60 -1.24
N LEU A 50 18.96 -21.44 -2.46
CA LEU A 50 17.80 -20.60 -2.69
C LEU A 50 16.58 -21.20 -1.99
N PHE A 51 15.71 -20.33 -1.48
CA PHE A 51 14.43 -20.71 -0.88
C PHE A 51 13.46 -21.25 -1.93
N GLN A 52 12.53 -22.11 -1.52
CA GLN A 52 11.52 -22.73 -2.36
C GLN A 52 10.11 -22.41 -1.86
N HIS A 53 9.09 -22.64 -2.69
CA HIS A 53 7.69 -22.41 -2.29
C HIS A 53 7.27 -23.19 -1.03
N ALA A 54 7.84 -24.37 -0.82
CA ALA A 54 7.58 -25.19 0.37
C ALA A 54 8.03 -24.54 1.68
N ASP A 55 8.90 -23.52 1.60
CA ASP A 55 9.38 -22.77 2.75
C ASP A 55 8.42 -21.64 3.16
N LEU A 56 7.40 -21.29 2.35
CA LEU A 56 6.39 -20.29 2.72
C LEU A 56 5.39 -20.87 3.73
N LEU A 57 4.99 -20.05 4.70
CA LEU A 57 3.95 -20.43 5.69
C LEU A 57 2.54 -20.37 5.10
N ALA A 58 2.30 -19.45 4.15
CA ALA A 58 0.99 -19.30 3.50
C ALA A 58 1.15 -18.94 2.02
N VAL A 59 1.22 -19.98 1.18
CA VAL A 59 1.44 -19.86 -0.27
C VAL A 59 0.29 -19.14 -0.98
N GLU A 60 -0.96 -19.50 -0.70
CA GLU A 60 -2.11 -18.98 -1.44
C GLU A 60 -2.37 -17.48 -1.22
N PRO A 61 -2.29 -16.94 0.02
CA PRO A 61 -2.34 -15.48 0.22
C PRO A 61 -1.22 -14.73 -0.49
N ILE A 62 0.01 -15.26 -0.47
CA ILE A 62 1.14 -14.64 -1.17
C ILE A 62 0.92 -14.67 -2.68
N LYS A 63 0.46 -15.81 -3.23
CA LYS A 63 0.07 -15.89 -4.64
C LYS A 63 -0.99 -14.85 -4.96
N SER A 64 -2.08 -14.79 -4.20
CA SER A 64 -3.17 -13.83 -4.46
C SER A 64 -2.67 -12.39 -4.44
N MET A 65 -1.83 -12.03 -3.48
CA MET A 65 -1.22 -10.70 -3.37
C MET A 65 -0.34 -10.36 -4.57
N LEU A 66 0.44 -11.34 -5.07
CA LEU A 66 1.29 -11.16 -6.25
C LEU A 66 0.52 -11.32 -7.57
N TYR A 67 -0.66 -11.96 -7.56
CA TYR A 67 -1.48 -12.24 -8.74
C TYR A 67 -2.38 -11.07 -9.10
N SER A 68 -2.82 -10.26 -8.14
CA SER A 68 -3.53 -8.98 -8.38
C SER A 68 -2.68 -7.93 -9.12
N PHE A 69 -1.53 -8.36 -9.65
CA PHE A 69 -0.53 -7.62 -10.38
C PHE A 69 -0.37 -8.30 -11.76
N ASP A 70 -1.38 -8.15 -12.63
CA ASP A 70 -1.65 -9.01 -13.80
C ASP A 70 -0.55 -9.01 -14.90
N LEU A 71 0.50 -8.19 -14.77
CA LEU A 71 1.65 -8.22 -15.67
C LEU A 71 2.70 -9.32 -15.33
N MET A 72 2.55 -10.05 -14.20
CA MET A 72 3.60 -10.91 -13.63
C MET A 72 3.23 -12.40 -13.49
N HIS A 73 2.24 -12.90 -14.22
CA HIS A 73 1.84 -14.33 -14.20
C HIS A 73 2.99 -15.34 -14.41
N TYR A 74 4.10 -14.91 -15.01
CA TYR A 74 5.26 -15.74 -15.31
C TYR A 74 6.16 -15.99 -14.10
N GLU A 75 6.39 -14.99 -13.24
CA GLU A 75 7.46 -15.05 -12.24
C GLU A 75 7.23 -16.06 -11.12
N PHE A 76 6.01 -16.15 -10.59
CA PHE A 76 5.76 -17.04 -9.45
C PHE A 76 5.91 -18.51 -9.83
N ASN A 77 5.51 -18.88 -11.05
CA ASN A 77 5.67 -20.26 -11.54
C ASN A 77 7.15 -20.61 -11.78
N GLU A 78 7.98 -19.65 -12.15
CA GLU A 78 9.42 -19.83 -12.38
C GLU A 78 10.19 -20.08 -11.07
N LEU A 79 9.74 -19.52 -9.95
CA LEU A 79 10.38 -19.70 -8.63
C LEU A 79 10.01 -21.02 -7.93
N ALA A 80 9.13 -21.84 -8.52
CA ALA A 80 8.64 -23.07 -7.89
C ALA A 80 9.69 -24.19 -7.77
N ASP A 81 10.74 -24.19 -8.61
CA ASP A 81 11.76 -25.24 -8.64
C ASP A 81 13.20 -24.70 -8.69
N LEU A 82 13.65 -24.11 -7.57
CA LEU A 82 14.97 -23.50 -7.42
C LEU A 82 16.07 -24.44 -6.90
N ARG A 83 15.82 -25.76 -6.85
CA ARG A 83 16.66 -26.75 -6.11
C ARG A 83 18.14 -26.79 -6.51
N GLU A 84 18.46 -26.39 -7.73
CA GLU A 84 19.82 -26.45 -8.29
C GLU A 84 20.32 -25.09 -8.82
N GLN A 85 19.53 -24.02 -8.66
CA GLN A 85 19.85 -22.71 -9.20
C GLN A 85 20.64 -21.87 -8.19
N THR A 86 21.50 -21.00 -8.72
CA THR A 86 22.15 -19.92 -7.95
C THR A 86 21.51 -18.60 -8.35
N ILE A 87 21.61 -17.57 -7.51
CA ILE A 87 21.01 -16.27 -7.82
C ILE A 87 21.54 -15.67 -9.15
N ASP A 88 22.82 -15.91 -9.46
CA ASP A 88 23.45 -15.46 -10.71
C ASP A 88 22.97 -16.23 -11.95
N GLY A 89 22.29 -17.36 -11.74
CA GLY A 89 21.68 -18.18 -12.79
C GLY A 89 20.20 -17.89 -13.03
N LEU A 90 19.63 -16.90 -12.32
CA LEU A 90 18.25 -16.45 -12.53
C LEU A 90 18.19 -15.41 -13.64
N ASP A 91 17.17 -15.49 -14.49
CA ASP A 91 16.90 -14.47 -15.52
C ASP A 91 16.58 -13.12 -14.86
N ASP A 92 15.91 -13.14 -13.72
CA ASP A 92 15.68 -11.96 -12.88
C ASP A 92 16.00 -12.20 -11.38
N PRO A 93 17.19 -11.81 -10.93
CA PRO A 93 17.59 -11.87 -9.52
C PRO A 93 16.70 -11.05 -8.58
N SER A 94 16.09 -9.96 -9.07
CA SER A 94 15.28 -9.05 -8.24
C SER A 94 13.97 -9.71 -7.79
N SER A 95 13.40 -10.59 -8.63
CA SER A 95 12.22 -11.40 -8.29
C SER A 95 12.52 -12.32 -7.12
N TYR A 96 13.68 -12.96 -7.13
CA TYR A 96 14.12 -13.80 -6.01
C TYR A 96 14.41 -12.98 -4.76
N VAL A 97 15.06 -11.81 -4.87
CA VAL A 97 15.28 -10.92 -3.72
C VAL A 97 13.96 -10.59 -3.02
N ARG A 98 12.97 -10.09 -3.78
CA ARG A 98 11.62 -9.80 -3.27
C ARG A 98 10.98 -11.03 -2.62
N TYR A 99 11.05 -12.18 -3.30
CA TYR A 99 10.51 -13.44 -2.79
C TYR A 99 11.16 -13.87 -1.46
N SER A 100 12.49 -13.80 -1.38
CA SER A 100 13.24 -14.16 -0.17
C SER A 100 12.91 -13.24 1.00
N GLN A 101 12.69 -11.94 0.74
CA GLN A 101 12.27 -10.96 1.73
C GLN A 101 10.86 -11.28 2.25
N LEU A 102 9.91 -11.56 1.35
CA LEU A 102 8.55 -12.00 1.71
C LEU A 102 8.58 -13.20 2.66
N LEU A 103 9.36 -14.22 2.31
CA LEU A 103 9.48 -15.44 3.09
C LEU A 103 10.04 -15.15 4.49
N VAL A 104 11.17 -14.46 4.58
CA VAL A 104 11.82 -14.19 5.87
C VAL A 104 10.96 -13.32 6.77
N PHE A 105 10.30 -12.29 6.21
CA PHE A 105 9.39 -11.45 6.99
C PHE A 105 8.15 -12.22 7.42
N GLN A 106 7.62 -13.13 6.59
CA GLN A 106 6.46 -13.95 6.96
C GLN A 106 6.79 -14.83 8.16
N HIS A 107 7.94 -15.50 8.15
CA HIS A 107 8.41 -16.26 9.31
C HIS A 107 8.65 -15.36 10.52
N GLY A 108 9.27 -14.19 10.32
CA GLY A 108 9.56 -13.26 11.41
C GLY A 108 8.31 -12.70 12.10
N LEU A 109 7.23 -12.44 11.37
CA LEU A 109 5.97 -11.99 11.97
C LEU A 109 5.33 -13.03 12.89
N THR A 110 5.63 -14.33 12.70
CA THR A 110 5.19 -15.39 13.61
C THR A 110 6.01 -15.48 14.89
N SER A 111 7.21 -14.89 14.92
CA SER A 111 8.08 -14.85 16.11
C SER A 111 7.87 -13.54 16.89
N PRO A 112 7.38 -13.61 18.14
CA PRO A 112 7.18 -12.41 18.95
C PRO A 112 8.46 -11.63 19.23
N SER A 113 9.64 -12.28 19.25
CA SER A 113 10.90 -11.63 19.60
C SER A 113 11.46 -10.72 18.50
N VAL A 114 11.10 -10.97 17.23
CA VAL A 114 11.59 -10.18 16.09
C VAL A 114 10.51 -9.29 15.46
N LYS A 115 9.25 -9.46 15.85
CA LYS A 115 8.13 -8.67 15.32
C LYS A 115 8.35 -7.16 15.42
N SER A 116 8.85 -6.66 16.56
CA SER A 116 9.15 -5.23 16.73
C SER A 116 10.19 -4.74 15.74
N THR A 117 11.20 -5.55 15.42
CA THR A 117 12.22 -5.22 14.41
C THR A 117 11.60 -5.09 13.02
N ILE A 118 10.65 -5.96 12.66
CA ILE A 118 9.94 -5.88 11.38
C ILE A 118 9.10 -4.60 11.31
N ILE A 119 8.37 -4.28 12.37
CA ILE A 119 7.61 -3.03 12.47
C ILE A 119 8.54 -1.82 12.27
N ASP A 120 9.68 -1.79 12.96
CA ASP A 120 10.66 -0.71 12.85
C ASP A 120 11.21 -0.58 11.42
N ILE A 121 11.48 -1.70 10.74
CA ILE A 121 11.91 -1.71 9.33
C ILE A 121 10.82 -1.10 8.44
N CYS A 122 9.57 -1.55 8.58
CA CYS A 122 8.44 -1.03 7.82
C CYS A 122 8.21 0.48 8.06
N GLN A 123 8.32 0.94 9.30
CA GLN A 123 8.22 2.36 9.63
C GLN A 123 9.36 3.18 9.02
N ARG A 124 10.60 2.66 9.02
CA ARG A 124 11.75 3.33 8.37
C ARG A 124 11.59 3.43 6.87
N LEU A 125 11.04 2.39 6.23
CA LEU A 125 10.73 2.41 4.80
C LEU A 125 9.74 3.52 4.46
N VAL A 126 8.66 3.64 5.23
CA VAL A 126 7.65 4.70 5.04
C VAL A 126 8.24 6.08 5.33
N ALA A 127 9.04 6.22 6.40
CA ALA A 127 9.72 7.48 6.69
C ALA A 127 10.66 7.89 5.55
N PHE A 128 11.36 6.93 4.94
CA PHE A 128 12.20 7.18 3.78
C PHE A 128 11.39 7.64 2.57
N SER A 129 10.28 6.95 2.23
CA SER A 129 9.45 7.35 1.09
C SER A 129 8.90 8.76 1.25
N GLN A 130 8.38 9.08 2.42
CA GLN A 130 7.89 10.43 2.74
C GLN A 130 9.00 11.49 2.70
N GLN A 131 10.23 11.14 3.07
CA GLN A 131 11.36 12.08 3.00
C GLN A 131 11.79 12.37 1.56
N GLN A 132 11.74 11.39 0.66
CA GLN A 132 12.14 11.59 -0.72
C GLN A 132 11.05 12.26 -1.55
N ASP A 133 9.78 12.01 -1.22
CA ASP A 133 8.61 12.53 -1.93
C ASP A 133 8.64 12.26 -3.45
N ASP A 134 9.16 11.10 -3.83
CA ASP A 134 9.35 10.66 -5.21
C ASP A 134 9.26 9.13 -5.27
N SER A 135 8.41 8.57 -6.13
CA SER A 135 8.26 7.12 -6.30
C SER A 135 9.46 6.47 -6.99
N GLN A 136 10.24 7.21 -7.80
CA GLN A 136 11.36 6.68 -8.58
C GLN A 136 12.50 6.16 -7.70
N VAL A 137 12.65 6.68 -6.48
CA VAL A 137 13.67 6.23 -5.51
C VAL A 137 13.26 4.96 -4.75
N LEU A 138 12.00 4.53 -4.90
CA LEU A 138 11.40 3.40 -4.19
C LEU A 138 11.57 2.06 -4.92
N TYR A 139 12.15 2.09 -6.11
CA TYR A 139 12.33 0.91 -6.94
C TYR A 139 13.46 0.00 -6.44
N LEU A 140 13.22 -1.30 -6.53
CA LEU A 140 14.17 -2.39 -6.34
C LEU A 140 14.82 -2.83 -7.68
N SER A 141 14.09 -2.67 -8.78
CA SER A 141 14.48 -2.95 -10.18
C SER A 141 13.73 -2.00 -11.11
N GLU A 142 13.89 -2.12 -12.43
CA GLU A 142 13.17 -1.29 -13.41
C GLU A 142 11.63 -1.40 -13.31
N ASP A 143 11.12 -2.44 -12.67
CA ASP A 143 9.69 -2.82 -12.70
C ASP A 143 9.14 -3.29 -11.34
N LYS A 144 9.87 -3.04 -10.24
CA LYS A 144 9.44 -3.49 -8.89
C LYS A 144 9.61 -2.40 -7.86
N LEU A 145 8.48 -1.93 -7.32
CA LEU A 145 8.49 -1.14 -6.09
C LEU A 145 8.92 -2.00 -4.90
N PHE A 146 9.94 -1.55 -4.19
CA PHE A 146 10.43 -2.21 -2.99
C PHE A 146 9.42 -2.09 -1.84
N GLY A 147 9.36 -3.09 -0.96
CA GLY A 147 8.79 -2.95 0.38
C GLY A 147 7.27 -2.82 0.53
N ILE A 148 6.50 -2.39 -0.48
CA ILE A 148 5.02 -2.33 -0.39
C ILE A 148 4.41 -3.70 -0.01
N TYR A 149 4.94 -4.78 -0.55
CA TYR A 149 4.54 -6.15 -0.23
C TYR A 149 4.87 -6.54 1.23
N LEU A 150 5.92 -5.97 1.83
CA LEU A 150 6.24 -6.15 3.26
C LEU A 150 5.21 -5.43 4.13
N LEU A 151 4.76 -4.25 3.70
CA LEU A 151 3.73 -3.48 4.41
C LEU A 151 2.37 -4.19 4.37
N VAL A 152 1.99 -4.77 3.22
CA VAL A 152 0.79 -5.62 3.11
C VAL A 152 0.90 -6.83 4.02
N LEU A 153 2.05 -7.52 4.01
CA LEU A 153 2.30 -8.68 4.86
C LEU A 153 2.22 -8.32 6.35
N LEU A 154 2.76 -7.17 6.75
CA LEU A 154 2.63 -6.65 8.11
C LEU A 154 1.16 -6.37 8.45
N ALA A 155 0.41 -5.67 7.61
CA ALA A 155 -0.99 -5.32 7.88
C ALA A 155 -1.92 -6.55 7.98
N GLU A 156 -1.61 -7.62 7.26
CA GLU A 156 -2.32 -8.90 7.36
C GLU A 156 -2.12 -9.57 8.74
N SER A 157 -0.93 -9.42 9.34
CA SER A 157 -0.62 -9.94 10.68
C SER A 157 -1.02 -8.98 11.80
N GLU A 158 -0.81 -7.68 11.58
CA GLU A 158 -0.94 -6.60 12.54
C GLU A 158 -1.76 -5.44 11.91
N PRO A 159 -3.10 -5.55 11.86
CA PRO A 159 -3.96 -4.59 11.16
C PRO A 159 -3.82 -3.13 11.60
N ASP A 160 -3.41 -2.90 12.85
CA ASP A 160 -3.17 -1.56 13.41
C ASP A 160 -2.05 -0.79 12.66
N TYR A 161 -1.24 -1.49 11.87
CA TYR A 161 -0.18 -0.91 11.03
C TYR A 161 -0.57 -0.73 9.56
N ALA A 162 -1.83 -0.99 9.18
CA ALA A 162 -2.29 -0.83 7.80
C ALA A 162 -2.09 0.57 7.24
N TYR A 163 -2.15 1.60 8.09
CA TYR A 163 -1.86 2.99 7.71
C TYR A 163 -0.47 3.17 7.06
N LEU A 164 0.51 2.30 7.36
CA LEU A 164 1.83 2.39 6.74
C LEU A 164 1.77 2.15 5.23
N ILE A 165 0.84 1.33 4.75
CA ILE A 165 0.66 1.09 3.32
C ILE A 165 0.21 2.39 2.62
N GLY A 166 -0.73 3.13 3.22
CA GLY A 166 -1.19 4.41 2.67
C GLY A 166 -0.08 5.45 2.69
N ALA A 167 0.55 5.62 3.86
CA ALA A 167 1.66 6.55 4.04
C ALA A 167 2.91 6.18 3.23
N TYR A 168 2.98 4.98 2.66
CA TYR A 168 4.11 4.60 1.81
C TYR A 168 4.16 5.40 0.52
N PHE A 169 3.02 5.78 -0.05
CA PHE A 169 2.92 6.50 -1.32
C PHE A 169 3.01 8.02 -1.09
N PRO A 170 4.12 8.67 -1.47
CA PRO A 170 4.26 10.12 -1.29
C PRO A 170 3.37 10.92 -2.24
N GLU A 171 3.15 12.19 -1.92
CA GLU A 171 2.30 13.08 -2.73
C GLU A 171 2.91 13.32 -4.11
N GLY A 172 4.24 13.48 -4.19
CA GLY A 172 4.99 13.68 -5.44
C GLY A 172 5.20 12.43 -6.30
N SER A 173 4.52 11.32 -6.00
CA SER A 173 4.63 10.09 -6.79
C SER A 173 4.14 10.26 -8.22
N ASP A 174 4.76 9.54 -9.14
CA ASP A 174 4.29 9.45 -10.52
C ASP A 174 3.04 8.55 -10.63
N ASP A 175 2.04 9.01 -11.39
CA ASP A 175 0.77 8.29 -11.53
C ASP A 175 0.93 6.92 -12.20
N ASP A 176 1.81 6.81 -13.21
CA ASP A 176 2.04 5.56 -13.93
C ASP A 176 2.78 4.56 -13.02
N ASP A 177 3.74 5.03 -12.23
CA ASP A 177 4.44 4.20 -11.24
C ASP A 177 3.47 3.55 -10.24
N ILE A 178 2.60 4.37 -9.63
CA ILE A 178 1.66 3.86 -8.62
C ILE A 178 0.60 2.99 -9.27
N THR A 179 0.11 3.37 -10.44
CA THR A 179 -0.88 2.60 -11.19
C THR A 179 -0.35 1.26 -11.62
N LEU A 180 0.88 1.19 -12.13
CA LEU A 180 1.46 -0.06 -12.60
C LEU A 180 2.00 -0.91 -11.46
N TYR A 181 2.67 -0.31 -10.47
CA TYR A 181 3.50 -1.05 -9.49
C TYR A 181 2.99 -1.08 -8.06
N GLY A 182 2.11 -0.16 -7.66
CA GLY A 182 1.60 -0.06 -6.28
C GLY A 182 0.16 -0.54 -6.12
N SER A 183 -0.70 -0.18 -7.07
CA SER A 183 -2.15 -0.35 -7.02
C SER A 183 -2.62 -1.80 -6.84
N GLY A 184 -1.92 -2.79 -7.43
CA GLY A 184 -2.29 -4.21 -7.35
C GLY A 184 -2.30 -4.76 -5.92
N PHE A 185 -1.41 -4.25 -5.07
CA PHE A 185 -1.40 -4.58 -3.63
C PHE A 185 -2.63 -4.04 -2.90
N ILE A 186 -3.09 -2.85 -3.28
CA ILE A 186 -4.28 -2.23 -2.71
C ILE A 186 -5.53 -2.91 -3.26
N ALA A 187 -5.51 -3.27 -4.54
CA ALA A 187 -6.57 -4.06 -5.16
C ALA A 187 -6.75 -5.39 -4.44
N TYR A 188 -5.65 -6.12 -4.17
CA TYR A 188 -5.67 -7.33 -3.35
C TYR A 188 -6.36 -7.12 -1.98
N LEU A 189 -6.06 -6.03 -1.27
CA LEU A 189 -6.70 -5.72 0.01
C LEU A 189 -8.21 -5.46 -0.15
N PHE A 190 -8.61 -4.76 -1.20
CA PHE A 190 -10.03 -4.55 -1.52
C PHE A 190 -10.75 -5.86 -1.85
N GLU A 191 -10.15 -6.75 -2.63
CA GLU A 191 -10.77 -8.05 -2.96
C GLU A 191 -11.02 -8.88 -1.70
N ARG A 192 -10.08 -8.80 -0.75
CA ARG A 192 -10.12 -9.60 0.47
C ARG A 192 -10.98 -8.99 1.58
N TYR A 193 -10.98 -7.67 1.72
CA TYR A 193 -11.56 -6.99 2.89
C TYR A 193 -12.63 -5.96 2.55
N GLY A 194 -12.79 -5.55 1.29
CA GLY A 194 -13.68 -4.44 0.91
C GLY A 194 -13.35 -3.16 1.69
N TYR A 195 -14.38 -2.46 2.17
CA TYR A 195 -14.23 -1.27 3.02
C TYR A 195 -14.07 -1.58 4.51
N HIS A 196 -13.36 -2.65 4.86
CA HIS A 196 -12.98 -2.90 6.24
C HIS A 196 -12.08 -1.78 6.77
N ASN A 197 -12.01 -1.63 8.11
CA ASN A 197 -11.20 -0.61 8.77
C ASN A 197 -9.74 -0.62 8.30
N LEU A 198 -9.17 -1.81 8.12
CA LEU A 198 -7.84 -2.02 7.53
C LEU A 198 -7.67 -1.22 6.23
N VAL A 199 -8.59 -1.35 5.27
CA VAL A 199 -8.50 -0.64 3.98
C VAL A 199 -8.78 0.85 4.16
N LEU A 200 -9.70 1.22 5.04
CA LEU A 200 -9.96 2.63 5.35
C LEU A 200 -8.73 3.32 5.97
N ASP A 201 -7.95 2.62 6.80
CA ASP A 201 -6.70 3.14 7.36
C ASP A 201 -5.65 3.38 6.27
N VAL A 202 -5.57 2.48 5.29
CA VAL A 202 -4.73 2.66 4.09
C VAL A 202 -5.13 3.91 3.34
N LEU A 203 -6.42 4.06 2.99
CA LEU A 203 -6.92 5.21 2.23
C LEU A 203 -6.78 6.52 3.00
N ALA A 204 -7.01 6.49 4.32
CA ALA A 204 -6.91 7.65 5.18
C ALA A 204 -5.46 8.14 5.35
N ALA A 205 -4.50 7.22 5.31
CA ALA A 205 -3.08 7.55 5.41
C ALA A 205 -2.42 7.88 4.06
N CYS A 206 -3.09 7.59 2.94
CA CYS A 206 -2.56 7.88 1.62
C CYS A 206 -2.55 9.39 1.33
N ARG A 207 -1.44 9.86 0.75
CA ARG A 207 -1.26 11.25 0.29
C ARG A 207 -1.26 11.39 -1.22
N PHE A 208 -1.06 10.28 -1.91
CA PHE A 208 -1.21 10.18 -3.34
C PHE A 208 -2.70 10.17 -3.73
N ASN A 209 -3.20 11.31 -4.22
CA ASN A 209 -4.61 11.49 -4.56
C ASN A 209 -5.12 10.51 -5.62
N GLY A 210 -4.25 10.05 -6.51
CA GLY A 210 -4.58 9.12 -7.59
C GLY A 210 -4.79 7.67 -7.15
N LEU A 211 -4.62 7.30 -5.87
CA LEU A 211 -4.58 5.89 -5.48
C LEU A 211 -5.88 5.12 -5.81
N ILE A 212 -7.05 5.72 -5.55
CA ILE A 212 -8.33 5.05 -5.84
C ILE A 212 -8.51 4.86 -7.35
N ASP A 213 -8.16 5.85 -8.15
CA ASP A 213 -8.28 5.77 -9.60
C ASP A 213 -7.25 4.80 -10.20
N ALA A 214 -6.03 4.75 -9.65
CA ALA A 214 -5.02 3.74 -9.97
C ALA A 214 -5.51 2.31 -9.67
N VAL A 215 -6.19 2.12 -8.53
CA VAL A 215 -6.82 0.83 -8.19
C VAL A 215 -7.94 0.50 -9.18
N ARG A 216 -8.82 1.46 -9.49
CA ARG A 216 -9.91 1.26 -10.48
C ARG A 216 -9.39 0.86 -11.85
N TYR A 217 -8.34 1.52 -12.33
CA TYR A 217 -7.71 1.21 -13.60
C TYR A 217 -7.31 -0.28 -13.67
N ASN A 218 -6.72 -0.80 -12.59
CA ASN A 218 -6.36 -2.21 -12.50
C ASN A 218 -7.58 -3.15 -12.38
N TYR A 219 -8.65 -2.75 -11.69
CA TYR A 219 -9.89 -3.53 -11.64
C TYR A 219 -10.62 -3.60 -12.99
N TRP A 220 -10.62 -2.49 -13.74
CA TRP A 220 -11.29 -2.39 -15.04
C TRP A 220 -10.61 -3.21 -16.13
N ALA A 221 -9.35 -3.60 -15.95
CA ALA A 221 -8.65 -4.47 -16.89
C ALA A 221 -9.23 -5.90 -16.95
N ASP A 222 -9.73 -6.44 -15.82
CA ASP A 222 -10.04 -7.88 -15.74
C ASP A 222 -11.37 -8.30 -15.11
N LYS A 223 -12.09 -7.44 -14.36
CA LYS A 223 -13.27 -7.88 -13.61
C LYS A 223 -14.44 -6.89 -13.74
N GLU A 224 -15.41 -7.22 -14.62
CA GLU A 224 -16.65 -6.46 -14.84
C GLU A 224 -17.57 -6.31 -13.60
N GLN A 225 -17.19 -6.82 -12.42
CA GLN A 225 -18.13 -7.02 -11.31
C GLN A 225 -17.89 -6.16 -10.06
N TYR A 226 -16.75 -5.47 -9.93
CA TYR A 226 -16.50 -4.63 -8.76
C TYR A 226 -15.50 -3.51 -9.05
N ALA A 227 -15.97 -2.27 -9.03
CA ALA A 227 -15.13 -1.08 -8.97
C ALA A 227 -15.26 -0.46 -7.57
N PRO A 228 -14.15 -0.23 -6.84
CA PRO A 228 -14.20 0.52 -5.59
C PRO A 228 -14.86 1.89 -5.81
N ASN A 229 -15.88 2.22 -5.02
CA ASN A 229 -16.51 3.54 -4.91
C ASN A 229 -16.68 3.91 -3.43
N LEU A 230 -15.73 4.72 -2.93
CA LEU A 230 -15.62 5.14 -1.53
C LEU A 230 -16.77 6.07 -1.14
N LEU A 231 -17.21 6.94 -2.05
CA LEU A 231 -18.35 7.81 -1.80
C LEU A 231 -19.65 7.01 -1.58
N GLN A 232 -19.91 6.01 -2.41
CA GLN A 232 -21.04 5.09 -2.23
C GLN A 232 -20.96 4.35 -0.90
N CYS A 233 -19.76 3.91 -0.49
CA CYS A 233 -19.55 3.33 0.84
C CYS A 233 -19.99 4.30 1.95
N PHE A 234 -19.50 5.54 1.93
CA PHE A 234 -19.83 6.53 2.95
C PHE A 234 -21.30 6.94 2.98
N LEU A 235 -21.95 7.03 1.82
CA LEU A 235 -23.38 7.33 1.72
C LEU A 235 -24.25 6.21 2.28
N THR A 236 -23.81 4.95 2.16
CA THR A 236 -24.57 3.77 2.60
C THR A 236 -24.24 3.31 4.02
N GLN A 237 -23.04 3.64 4.51
CA GLN A 237 -22.51 3.25 5.83
C GLN A 237 -21.87 4.47 6.53
N PRO A 238 -22.67 5.37 7.14
CA PRO A 238 -22.15 6.58 7.79
C PRO A 238 -21.11 6.32 8.88
N GLU A 239 -21.17 5.17 9.55
CA GLU A 239 -20.16 4.76 10.54
C GLU A 239 -18.77 4.52 9.92
N ARG A 240 -18.69 4.11 8.65
CA ARG A 240 -17.42 3.97 7.91
C ARG A 240 -16.81 5.33 7.62
N TYR A 241 -17.65 6.32 7.28
CA TYR A 241 -17.21 7.68 7.10
C TYR A 241 -16.66 8.28 8.40
N ARG A 242 -17.36 8.08 9.53
CA ARG A 242 -16.86 8.52 10.85
C ARG A 242 -15.51 7.90 11.16
N TYR A 243 -15.39 6.58 10.99
CA TYR A 243 -14.12 5.88 11.18
C TYR A 243 -13.01 6.45 10.29
N TYR A 244 -13.29 6.63 9.00
CA TYR A 244 -12.33 7.19 8.04
C TYR A 244 -11.85 8.58 8.47
N LYS A 245 -12.74 9.46 8.97
CA LYS A 245 -12.36 10.78 9.48
C LYS A 245 -11.40 10.69 10.67
N ASP A 246 -11.70 9.81 11.62
CA ASP A 246 -10.85 9.61 12.80
C ASP A 246 -9.48 9.05 12.38
N ALA A 247 -9.46 8.05 11.48
CA ALA A 247 -8.24 7.47 10.92
C ALA A 247 -7.41 8.50 10.12
N LEU A 248 -8.09 9.36 9.36
CA LEU A 248 -7.48 10.43 8.58
C LEU A 248 -6.74 11.41 9.50
N TYR A 249 -7.42 11.86 10.57
CA TYR A 249 -6.81 12.73 11.58
C TYR A 249 -5.58 12.07 12.24
N LEU A 250 -5.71 10.82 12.69
CA LEU A 250 -4.60 10.06 13.28
C LEU A 250 -3.42 9.89 12.31
N ALA A 251 -3.69 9.68 11.02
CA ALA A 251 -2.64 9.56 10.02
C ALA A 251 -1.88 10.89 9.85
N PHE A 252 -2.55 12.03 9.95
CA PHE A 252 -1.90 13.34 9.90
C PHE A 252 -1.11 13.69 11.14
N GLU A 253 -1.53 13.24 12.32
CA GLU A 253 -0.70 13.37 13.52
C GLU A 253 0.62 12.59 13.39
N ARG A 254 0.60 11.46 12.67
CA ARG A 254 1.79 10.63 12.44
C ARG A 254 2.69 11.18 11.33
N TYR A 255 2.08 11.59 10.22
CA TYR A 255 2.75 12.12 9.04
C TYR A 255 2.06 13.41 8.59
N PRO A 256 2.51 14.57 9.10
CA PRO A 256 1.97 15.87 8.73
C PRO A 256 2.17 16.16 7.24
N VAL A 257 1.23 16.88 6.65
CA VAL A 257 1.27 17.28 5.23
C VAL A 257 1.04 18.77 5.06
N ASN A 258 1.36 19.27 3.88
CA ASN A 258 1.01 20.63 3.52
C ASN A 258 -0.49 20.71 3.19
N SER A 259 -1.25 21.43 4.03
CA SER A 259 -2.68 21.64 3.82
C SER A 259 -3.00 22.48 2.56
N ASP A 260 -2.01 23.15 1.97
CA ASP A 260 -2.21 23.95 0.75
C ASP A 260 -2.25 23.09 -0.52
N THR A 261 -1.64 21.89 -0.50
CA THR A 261 -1.53 21.00 -1.66
C THR A 261 -2.39 19.75 -1.50
N PHE A 262 -2.66 19.35 -0.25
CA PHE A 262 -3.43 18.17 0.05
C PHE A 262 -4.94 18.43 0.12
N ASP A 263 -5.74 17.56 -0.52
CA ASP A 263 -7.20 17.56 -0.44
C ASP A 263 -7.72 16.24 0.16
N PRO A 264 -8.29 16.24 1.40
CA PRO A 264 -8.77 15.03 2.07
C PRO A 264 -9.91 14.32 1.35
N PHE A 265 -10.54 14.98 0.37
CA PHE A 265 -11.65 14.43 -0.39
C PHE A 265 -11.37 14.31 -1.89
N ALA A 266 -10.11 14.44 -2.32
CA ALA A 266 -9.74 14.27 -3.73
C ALA A 266 -10.23 12.92 -4.28
N GLY A 267 -10.01 11.84 -3.53
CA GLY A 267 -10.47 10.50 -3.89
C GLY A 267 -11.99 10.30 -3.90
N LEU A 268 -12.79 11.30 -3.53
CA LEU A 268 -14.25 11.28 -3.66
C LEU A 268 -14.75 12.01 -4.91
N VAL A 269 -13.89 12.76 -5.60
CA VAL A 269 -14.27 13.58 -6.76
C VAL A 269 -14.67 12.69 -7.92
N SER A 270 -13.80 11.77 -8.34
CA SER A 270 -14.08 10.81 -9.42
C SER A 270 -15.34 9.98 -9.12
N ASP A 271 -15.52 9.55 -7.86
CA ASP A 271 -16.71 8.80 -7.41
C ASP A 271 -18.00 9.61 -7.55
N PHE A 272 -17.92 10.89 -7.22
CA PHE A 272 -19.05 11.81 -7.33
C PHE A 272 -19.41 12.07 -8.79
N GLU A 273 -18.41 12.29 -9.64
CA GLU A 273 -18.60 12.53 -11.06
C GLU A 273 -19.29 11.33 -11.72
N GLU A 274 -18.86 10.11 -11.42
CA GLU A 274 -19.50 8.88 -11.89
C GLU A 274 -20.99 8.80 -11.47
N LEU A 275 -21.29 9.09 -10.19
CA LEU A 275 -22.67 9.11 -9.69
C LEU A 275 -23.50 10.24 -10.30
N ALA A 276 -22.90 11.40 -10.55
CA ALA A 276 -23.56 12.58 -11.09
C ALA A 276 -23.83 12.45 -12.60
N GLU A 277 -22.97 11.78 -13.37
CA GLU A 277 -23.15 11.56 -14.81
C GLU A 277 -24.42 10.76 -15.12
N GLN A 278 -24.80 9.83 -14.24
CA GLN A 278 -26.06 9.08 -14.35
C GLN A 278 -27.30 10.00 -14.38
N TYR A 279 -27.24 11.18 -13.75
CA TYR A 279 -28.29 12.20 -13.84
C TYR A 279 -28.28 13.01 -15.13
N ALA A 280 -27.10 13.28 -15.68
CA ALA A 280 -26.96 14.03 -16.94
C ALA A 280 -27.53 13.25 -18.13
N SER A 281 -27.42 11.92 -18.09
CA SER A 281 -27.88 11.03 -19.18
C SER A 281 -29.39 10.80 -19.21
N GLN A 282 -30.13 11.04 -18.12
CA GLN A 282 -31.57 10.72 -18.03
C GLN A 282 -32.37 11.75 -17.21
N ALA A 283 -33.16 12.59 -17.88
CA ALA A 283 -33.93 13.67 -17.25
C ALA A 283 -34.92 13.22 -16.15
N THR A 284 -35.32 11.94 -16.12
CA THR A 284 -36.25 11.36 -15.14
C THR A 284 -35.57 10.42 -14.14
N TYR A 285 -34.25 10.25 -14.21
CA TYR A 285 -33.54 9.32 -13.35
C TYR A 285 -33.43 9.87 -11.93
N SER A 286 -33.64 8.99 -10.95
CA SER A 286 -33.42 9.24 -9.53
C SER A 286 -32.46 8.19 -9.01
N HIS A 287 -31.26 8.61 -8.63
CA HIS A 287 -30.30 7.76 -7.94
C HIS A 287 -30.70 7.61 -6.47
N PRO A 288 -30.60 6.41 -5.86
CA PRO A 288 -31.01 6.19 -4.47
C PRO A 288 -30.12 6.91 -3.43
N LEU A 289 -28.89 7.30 -3.78
CA LEU A 289 -27.91 7.80 -2.81
C LEU A 289 -27.75 9.31 -2.77
N ILE A 290 -27.96 10.01 -3.88
CA ILE A 290 -27.84 11.48 -3.97
C ILE A 290 -29.03 12.01 -4.75
N SER A 291 -29.54 13.18 -4.41
CA SER A 291 -30.60 13.85 -5.16
C SER A 291 -30.06 14.59 -6.39
N ARG A 292 -30.91 14.87 -7.38
CA ARG A 292 -30.56 15.72 -8.53
C ARG A 292 -30.04 17.09 -8.12
N GLN A 293 -30.67 17.72 -7.12
CA GLN A 293 -30.23 19.01 -6.60
C GLN A 293 -28.80 18.94 -6.04
N GLN A 294 -28.44 17.83 -5.38
CA GLN A 294 -27.08 17.61 -4.90
C GLN A 294 -26.10 17.34 -6.04
N ALA A 295 -26.47 16.54 -7.04
CA ALA A 295 -25.66 16.30 -8.22
C ALA A 295 -25.34 17.62 -8.96
N GLU A 296 -26.34 18.49 -9.14
CA GLU A 296 -26.18 19.82 -9.77
C GLU A 296 -25.37 20.81 -8.92
N ALA A 297 -25.42 20.67 -7.59
CA ALA A 297 -24.71 21.55 -6.66
C ALA A 297 -23.24 21.14 -6.40
N GLY A 298 -22.83 19.96 -6.85
CA GLY A 298 -21.47 19.44 -6.71
C GLY A 298 -21.18 18.72 -5.39
N LEU A 299 -20.00 18.10 -5.31
CA LEU A 299 -19.54 17.27 -4.19
C LEU A 299 -19.67 17.97 -2.84
N ASP A 300 -19.28 19.24 -2.75
CA ASP A 300 -19.29 20.01 -1.49
C ASP A 300 -20.70 20.24 -0.93
N ALA A 301 -21.74 20.07 -1.74
CA ALA A 301 -23.13 20.16 -1.29
C ALA A 301 -23.66 18.85 -0.68
N LEU A 302 -22.96 17.73 -0.87
CA LEU A 302 -23.33 16.46 -0.24
C LEU A 302 -23.19 16.55 1.26
N THR A 303 -24.13 15.88 1.95
CA THR A 303 -24.14 15.81 3.41
C THR A 303 -23.77 14.40 3.83
N LEU A 304 -22.65 14.25 4.53
CA LEU A 304 -22.23 13.00 5.15
C LEU A 304 -22.24 13.20 6.66
N ASP A 305 -22.84 12.26 7.38
CA ASP A 305 -22.96 12.31 8.84
C ASP A 305 -23.52 13.65 9.38
N GLY A 306 -24.48 14.24 8.67
CA GLY A 306 -25.13 15.48 9.06
C GLY A 306 -24.36 16.77 8.78
N MET A 307 -23.17 16.70 8.16
CA MET A 307 -22.37 17.86 7.78
C MET A 307 -22.17 17.93 6.26
N ARG A 308 -22.18 19.14 5.69
CA ARG A 308 -21.86 19.32 4.27
C ARG A 308 -20.37 19.08 4.06
N LEU A 309 -20.01 18.35 3.00
CA LEU A 309 -18.61 18.03 2.71
C LEU A 309 -17.75 19.27 2.53
N GLY A 310 -18.25 20.36 1.94
CA GLY A 310 -17.49 21.61 1.84
C GLY A 310 -17.18 22.24 3.21
N ASP A 311 -18.12 22.16 4.16
CA ASP A 311 -17.91 22.67 5.52
C ASP A 311 -16.94 21.77 6.30
N GLU A 312 -17.04 20.45 6.12
CA GLU A 312 -16.13 19.47 6.73
C GLU A 312 -14.71 19.64 6.17
N ARG A 313 -14.56 19.79 4.85
CA ARG A 313 -13.28 20.00 4.17
C ARG A 313 -12.55 21.19 4.76
N LYS A 314 -13.26 22.31 4.91
CA LYS A 314 -12.72 23.51 5.54
C LYS A 314 -12.28 23.26 6.99
N THR A 315 -13.09 22.52 7.76
CA THR A 315 -12.79 22.19 9.16
C THR A 315 -11.53 21.32 9.26
N LEU A 316 -11.43 20.28 8.43
CA LEU A 316 -10.26 19.40 8.38
C LEU A 316 -9.00 20.16 7.96
N LEU A 317 -9.06 20.97 6.89
CA LEU A 317 -7.90 21.76 6.44
C LEU A 317 -7.40 22.73 7.53
N GLN A 318 -8.31 23.36 8.29
CA GLN A 318 -7.93 24.20 9.43
C GLN A 318 -7.25 23.40 10.54
N GLN A 319 -7.74 22.19 10.83
CA GLN A 319 -7.11 21.31 11.81
C GLN A 319 -5.72 20.86 11.35
N LEU A 320 -5.56 20.58 10.05
CA LEU A 320 -4.30 20.18 9.45
C LEU A 320 -3.27 21.29 9.50
N GLN A 321 -3.65 22.50 9.13
CA GLN A 321 -2.79 23.67 9.25
C GLN A 321 -2.28 23.84 10.68
N ALA A 322 -3.15 23.65 11.69
CA ALA A 322 -2.76 23.74 13.09
C ALA A 322 -1.86 22.58 13.58
N LEU A 323 -1.85 21.43 12.90
CA LEU A 323 -0.90 20.34 13.15
C LEU A 323 0.46 20.64 12.51
N SER A 324 0.46 21.11 11.26
CA SER A 324 1.69 21.45 10.53
C SER A 324 2.45 22.61 11.17
N GLU A 325 1.77 23.55 11.83
CA GLU A 325 2.42 24.63 12.61
C GLU A 325 3.13 24.14 13.89
N LYS A 326 2.85 22.90 14.36
CA LYS A 326 3.45 22.32 15.57
C LYS A 326 4.62 21.39 15.30
N ALA A 327 4.74 20.86 14.08
CA ALA A 327 5.79 19.94 13.65
C ALA A 327 7.08 20.69 13.33
#